data_AF-A0A2V7D1Z8-F1
#
_entry.id   AF-A0A2V7D1Z8-F1
#
_cell.length_a   1.000
_cell.length_b   1.000
_cell.length_c   1.000
_cell.angle_alpha   90.00
_cell.angle_beta   90.00
_cell.angle_gamma   90.00
#
_symmetry.space_group_name_H-M   'P 1'
#
loop_
_entity.id
_entity.type
_entity.pdbx_description
1 polymer ?
#
loop_
_entity_poly.entity_id
_entity_poly.type
_entity_poly.pdbx_seq_one_letter_code
_entity_poly.pdbx_strand_id
1 'polypeptide(L)'
;MDLEADRGGWVSRVRHVTYDLRIWRGVRDPHGYQEVYPAELVYSRSALAIPEHLVEMELASDTQYLWSVRARFELDGQPRVTPWGVLILPGQSPGDDPRSVSVPPRGYYRFVTP
;
A
#
# COMPACT_ATOMS: atom_id res chain seq x y z
N MET A 1 19.62 8.19 1.57
CA MET A 1 18.69 9.31 1.75
C MET A 1 18.91 10.23 0.55
N ASP A 2 18.10 10.09 -0.50
CA ASP A 2 18.29 10.87 -1.72
C ASP A 2 17.70 12.27 -1.54
N LEU A 3 18.60 13.25 -1.39
CA LEU A 3 18.29 14.67 -1.22
C LEU A 3 17.78 15.33 -2.51
N GLU A 4 17.86 14.65 -3.66
CA GLU A 4 17.49 15.19 -4.97
C GLU A 4 15.97 15.42 -5.16
N ALA A 5 15.12 14.79 -4.34
CA ALA A 5 13.68 14.95 -4.40
C ALA A 5 13.16 16.18 -3.62
N ASP A 6 13.99 16.84 -2.80
CA ASP A 6 13.58 17.98 -1.97
C ASP A 6 13.69 19.33 -2.71
N ARG A 7 13.22 19.39 -3.96
CA ARG A 7 13.22 20.62 -4.76
C ARG A 7 12.40 21.78 -4.16
N GLY A 8 11.70 21.57 -3.04
CA GLY A 8 10.84 22.57 -2.40
C GLY A 8 10.99 22.69 -0.88
N GLY A 9 12.03 22.12 -0.28
CA GLY A 9 12.30 22.19 1.17
C GLY A 9 11.17 21.62 2.05
N TRP A 10 10.28 20.82 1.48
CA TRP A 10 9.04 20.40 2.13
C TRP A 10 9.26 19.21 3.07
N VAL A 11 10.26 18.38 2.77
CA VAL A 11 10.64 17.23 3.61
C VAL A 11 10.96 17.69 5.04
N SER A 12 11.64 18.84 5.17
CA SER A 12 11.99 19.43 6.47
C SER A 12 10.79 19.92 7.29
N ARG A 13 9.62 20.10 6.67
CA ARG A 13 8.37 20.58 7.28
C ARG A 13 7.39 19.46 7.60
N VAL A 14 7.65 18.24 7.11
CA VAL A 14 6.86 17.06 7.42
C VAL A 14 7.05 16.67 8.90
N ARG A 15 5.94 16.42 9.59
CA ARG A 15 5.91 16.00 11.00
C ARG A 15 4.94 14.83 11.19
N HIS A 16 5.05 14.17 12.34
CA HIS A 16 4.11 13.13 12.78
C HIS A 16 3.83 12.05 11.72
N VAL A 17 4.89 11.56 11.06
CA VAL A 17 4.75 10.52 10.03
C VAL A 17 4.37 9.20 10.69
N THR A 18 3.29 8.60 10.19
CA THR A 18 2.86 7.25 10.55
C THR A 18 2.38 6.51 9.31
N TYR A 19 2.21 5.20 9.39
CA TYR A 19 1.84 4.37 8.25
C TYR A 19 0.61 3.52 8.53
N ASP A 20 -0.19 3.30 7.49
CA ASP A 20 -1.25 2.30 7.48
C ASP A 20 -0.84 1.15 6.58
N LEU A 21 -1.07 -0.08 7.03
CA LEU A 21 -0.81 -1.32 6.29
C LEU A 21 -2.12 -2.08 6.10
N ARG A 22 -2.31 -2.64 4.91
CA ARG A 22 -3.41 -3.57 4.60
C ARG A 22 -2.87 -4.76 3.81
N ILE A 23 -3.37 -5.95 4.13
CA ILE A 23 -3.09 -7.20 3.42
C ILE A 23 -4.41 -7.89 3.11
N TRP A 24 -4.57 -8.27 1.85
CA TRP A 24 -5.73 -8.98 1.34
C TRP A 24 -5.32 -10.37 0.85
N ARG A 25 -6.21 -11.35 1.02
CA ARG A 25 -6.13 -12.61 0.30
C ARG A 25 -6.35 -12.34 -1.18
N GLY A 26 -5.48 -12.91 -2.01
CA GLY A 26 -5.55 -12.86 -3.45
C GLY A 26 -6.42 -13.96 -4.02
N VAL A 27 -7.25 -13.60 -5.00
CA VAL A 27 -7.98 -14.57 -5.84
C VAL A 27 -7.56 -14.38 -7.28
N ARG A 28 -7.37 -15.51 -7.98
CA ARG A 28 -7.11 -15.51 -9.42
C ARG A 28 -8.39 -15.13 -10.16
N ASP A 29 -8.23 -14.49 -11.31
CA ASP A 29 -9.35 -14.21 -12.19
C ASP A 29 -10.07 -15.51 -12.59
N PRO A 30 -11.39 -15.65 -12.31
CA PRO A 30 -12.17 -16.80 -12.77
C PRO A 30 -12.23 -16.92 -14.30
N HIS A 31 -11.93 -15.85 -15.04
CA HIS A 31 -11.92 -15.83 -16.52
C HIS A 31 -10.59 -16.27 -17.14
N GLY A 32 -9.62 -16.74 -16.35
CA GLY A 32 -8.41 -17.39 -16.86
C GLY A 32 -7.24 -16.45 -17.20
N TYR A 33 -7.37 -15.16 -16.88
CA TYR A 33 -6.22 -14.26 -16.90
C TYR A 33 -5.29 -14.56 -15.72
N GLN A 34 -3.97 -14.40 -15.88
CA GLN A 34 -2.98 -14.59 -14.81
C GLN A 34 -3.00 -13.46 -13.76
N GLU A 35 -4.09 -12.71 -13.67
CA GLU A 35 -4.25 -11.61 -12.73
C GLU A 35 -4.72 -12.11 -11.37
N VAL A 36 -4.28 -11.39 -10.33
CA VAL A 36 -4.63 -11.64 -8.94
C VAL A 36 -5.26 -10.38 -8.42
N TYR A 37 -6.46 -10.51 -7.84
CA TYR A 37 -7.22 -9.39 -7.29
C TYR A 37 -7.34 -9.53 -5.78
N PRO A 38 -7.34 -8.40 -5.04
CA PRO A 38 -7.63 -8.45 -3.60
C PRO A 38 -9.09 -8.87 -3.41
N ALA A 39 -9.32 -9.90 -2.58
CA ALA A 39 -10.65 -10.36 -2.22
C ALA A 39 -10.97 -9.99 -0.76
N GLU A 40 -10.47 -10.79 0.18
CA GLU A 40 -10.74 -10.64 1.60
C GLU A 40 -9.62 -9.84 2.28
N LEU A 41 -9.96 -8.78 3.03
CA LEU A 41 -8.98 -8.10 3.88
C LEU A 41 -8.70 -8.95 5.11
N VAL A 42 -7.52 -9.58 5.15
CA VAL A 42 -7.13 -10.51 6.23
C VAL A 42 -6.29 -9.85 7.32
N TYR A 43 -5.63 -8.73 7.00
CA TYR A 43 -4.80 -8.01 7.96
C TYR A 43 -4.85 -6.51 7.75
N SER A 44 -4.89 -5.76 8.85
CA SER A 44 -4.69 -4.32 8.79
C SER A 44 -4.06 -3.77 10.07
N ARG A 45 -3.24 -2.75 9.91
CA ARG A 45 -2.69 -1.93 10.99
C ARG A 45 -2.71 -0.47 10.57
N SER A 46 -2.78 0.42 11.54
CA SER A 46 -2.85 1.87 11.31
C SER A 46 -1.98 2.58 12.32
N ALA A 47 -1.55 3.78 11.95
CA ALA A 47 -0.71 4.62 12.79
C ALA A 47 0.62 3.94 13.23
N LEU A 48 1.18 3.09 12.37
CA LEU A 48 2.50 2.48 12.58
C LEU A 48 3.57 3.59 12.62
N ALA A 49 4.35 3.63 13.69
CA ALA A 49 5.32 4.71 13.92
C ALA A 49 6.59 4.59 13.07
N ILE A 50 6.95 3.36 12.68
CA ILE A 50 8.12 3.07 11.86
C ILE A 50 7.66 2.38 10.56
N PRO A 51 8.43 2.49 9.45
CA PRO A 51 8.09 1.89 8.17
C PRO A 51 8.36 0.38 8.12
N GLU A 52 8.18 -0.32 9.23
CA GLU A 52 8.41 -1.75 9.41
C GLU A 52 7.31 -2.31 10.30
N HIS A 53 6.87 -3.54 9.99
CA HIS A 53 5.82 -4.19 10.77
C HIS A 53 5.87 -5.72 10.64
N LEU A 54 5.84 -6.42 11.76
CA LEU A 54 5.72 -7.88 11.79
C LEU A 54 4.23 -8.25 11.84
N VAL A 55 3.77 -9.08 10.91
CA VAL A 55 2.39 -9.56 10.92
C VAL A 55 2.16 -10.41 12.17
N GLU A 56 1.29 -9.92 13.05
CA GLU A 56 1.01 -10.49 14.38
C GLU A 56 0.08 -11.70 14.36
N MET A 57 -0.23 -12.24 13.18
CA MET A 57 -1.07 -13.40 13.02
C MET A 57 -0.53 -14.30 11.92
N GLU A 58 -0.85 -15.58 12.03
CA GLU A 58 -0.50 -16.55 10.98
C GLU A 58 -1.35 -16.29 9.74
N LEU A 59 -0.68 -16.23 8.60
CA LEU A 59 -1.32 -16.25 7.29
C LEU A 59 -1.40 -17.69 6.81
N ALA A 60 -2.47 -18.03 6.09
CA ALA A 60 -2.62 -19.38 5.52
C ALA A 60 -1.44 -19.68 4.57
N SER A 61 -0.94 -20.91 4.63
CA SER A 61 0.11 -21.42 3.72
C SER A 61 -0.37 -21.51 2.28
N ASP A 62 0.56 -21.59 1.33
CA ASP A 62 0.31 -21.73 -0.12
C ASP A 62 -0.79 -20.78 -0.65
N THR A 63 -0.80 -19.55 -0.12
CA THR A 63 -1.85 -18.57 -0.41
C THR A 63 -1.22 -17.30 -0.97
N GLN A 64 -1.81 -16.79 -2.05
CA GLN A 64 -1.40 -15.52 -2.63
C GLN A 64 -2.00 -14.37 -1.81
N TYR A 65 -1.18 -13.37 -1.53
CA TYR A 65 -1.60 -12.16 -0.83
C TYR A 65 -1.21 -10.92 -1.62
N LEU A 66 -2.04 -9.88 -1.49
CA LEU A 66 -1.76 -8.54 -1.95
C LEU A 66 -1.63 -7.63 -0.74
N TRP A 67 -0.73 -6.65 -0.79
CA TRP A 67 -0.61 -5.69 0.28
C TRP A 67 -0.34 -4.28 -0.23
N SER A 68 -0.67 -3.31 0.61
CA SER A 68 -0.43 -1.90 0.36
C SER A 68 -0.13 -1.17 1.65
N VAL A 69 0.61 -0.07 1.51
CA VAL A 69 0.96 0.85 2.59
C VAL A 69 0.66 2.27 2.14
N ARG A 70 0.30 3.14 3.07
CA ARG A 70 0.27 4.59 2.85
C ARG A 70 0.83 5.32 4.04
N ALA A 71 1.35 6.52 3.81
CA ALA A 71 1.80 7.40 4.89
C ALA A 71 0.70 8.39 5.28
N ARG A 72 0.61 8.66 6.57
CA ARG A 72 -0.10 9.77 7.18
C ARG A 72 0.94 10.69 7.77
N PHE A 73 0.81 11.99 7.57
CA PHE A 73 1.77 12.96 8.10
C PHE A 73 1.12 14.32 8.21
N GLU A 74 1.77 15.21 8.94
CA GLU A 74 1.41 16.61 9.01
C GLU A 74 2.36 17.43 8.11
N LEU A 75 1.80 18.38 7.37
CA LEU A 75 2.54 19.36 6.59
C LEU A 75 1.94 20.73 6.86
N ASP A 76 2.74 21.64 7.41
CA ASP A 76 2.32 23.01 7.80
C ASP A 76 1.09 23.02 8.72
N GLY A 77 1.06 22.16 9.74
CA GLY A 77 -0.09 22.06 10.66
C GLY A 77 -1.29 21.30 10.09
N GLN A 78 -1.24 20.86 8.83
CA GLN A 78 -2.36 20.21 8.15
C GLN A 78 -2.13 18.70 8.00
N PRO A 79 -3.08 17.84 8.43
CA PRO A 79 -2.97 16.41 8.21
C PRO A 79 -3.09 16.08 6.72
N ARG A 80 -2.21 15.21 6.25
CA ARG A 80 -2.13 14.70 4.88
C ARG A 80 -2.04 13.19 4.91
N VAL A 81 -2.55 12.58 3.85
CA VAL A 81 -2.52 11.13 3.65
C VAL A 81 -2.10 10.88 2.22
N THR A 82 -1.08 10.05 2.01
CA THR A 82 -0.71 9.63 0.67
C THR A 82 -1.78 8.70 0.11
N PRO A 83 -1.89 8.60 -1.22
CA PRO A 83 -2.58 7.46 -1.81
C PRO A 83 -1.95 6.15 -1.34
N TRP A 84 -2.69 5.05 -1.51
CA TRP A 84 -2.17 3.71 -1.27
C TRP A 84 -1.02 3.40 -2.23
N GLY A 85 0.03 2.77 -1.70
CA GLY A 85 1.19 2.35 -2.46
C GLY A 85 0.82 1.28 -3.47
N VAL A 86 1.25 1.50 -4.71
CA VAL A 86 1.06 0.59 -5.84
C VAL A 86 2.36 0.44 -6.62
N LEU A 87 2.70 -0.79 -6.97
CA LEU A 87 3.57 -1.21 -8.06
C LEU A 87 2.96 -0.80 -9.41
N ILE A 88 3.36 0.36 -9.92
CA ILE A 88 3.03 0.76 -11.29
C ILE A 88 4.02 0.07 -12.23
N LEU A 89 3.55 -0.85 -13.06
CA LEU A 89 4.37 -1.43 -14.13
C LEU A 89 4.58 -0.38 -15.24
N PRO A 90 5.76 -0.35 -15.90
CA PRO A 90 6.00 0.55 -17.03
C PRO A 90 4.88 0.43 -18.09
N GLY A 91 4.27 1.56 -18.45
CA GLY A 91 3.17 1.61 -19.43
C GLY A 91 1.76 1.41 -18.87
N GLN A 92 1.61 1.19 -17.55
CA GLN A 92 0.30 1.25 -16.90
C GLN A 92 0.05 2.65 -16.34
N SER A 93 -1.02 3.29 -16.79
CA SER A 93 -1.62 4.40 -16.04
C SER A 93 -2.36 3.82 -14.83
N PRO A 94 -2.36 4.47 -13.65
CA PRO A 94 -3.30 4.12 -12.60
C PRO A 94 -4.70 4.34 -13.17
N GLY A 95 -5.35 3.24 -13.58
CA GLY A 95 -6.67 3.28 -14.24
C GLY A 95 -7.77 3.82 -13.34
N ASP A 96 -7.52 3.90 -12.02
CA ASP A 96 -8.47 4.31 -10.99
C ASP A 96 -7.82 5.27 -9.98
N ASP A 97 -8.65 6.11 -9.34
CA ASP A 97 -8.21 7.08 -8.33
C ASP A 97 -7.55 6.37 -7.13
N PRO A 98 -6.25 6.58 -6.89
CA PRO A 98 -5.55 5.94 -5.78
C PRO A 98 -5.98 6.48 -4.40
N ARG A 99 -6.86 7.51 -4.38
CA ARG A 99 -7.55 8.03 -3.19
C ARG A 99 -8.91 7.37 -2.93
N SER A 100 -9.39 6.51 -3.83
CA SER A 100 -10.67 5.80 -3.67
C SER A 100 -10.68 4.95 -2.39
N VAL A 101 -11.76 5.04 -1.63
CA VAL A 101 -12.01 4.20 -0.43
C VAL A 101 -12.35 2.77 -0.85
N SER A 102 -13.00 2.61 -2.01
CA SER A 102 -13.20 1.33 -2.69
C SER A 102 -11.94 0.98 -3.48
N VAL A 103 -11.24 -0.03 -2.97
CA VAL A 103 -10.01 -0.67 -3.49
C VAL A 103 -10.06 -0.91 -5.01
N PRO A 104 -9.07 -0.43 -5.81
CA PRO A 104 -8.85 -0.96 -7.17
C PRO A 104 -7.33 -1.07 -7.53
N PRO A 105 -6.88 -1.47 -8.75
CA PRO A 105 -6.45 -2.83 -9.14
C PRO A 105 -4.97 -2.92 -9.64
N ARG A 106 -4.56 -4.14 -10.06
CA ARG A 106 -3.32 -4.59 -10.77
C ARG A 106 -1.95 -4.31 -10.15
N GLY A 107 -1.78 -3.20 -9.44
CA GLY A 107 -0.50 -2.72 -8.95
C GLY A 107 -0.19 -3.02 -7.49
N TYR A 108 -0.89 -3.90 -6.78
CA TYR A 108 -0.47 -4.17 -5.39
C TYR A 108 0.83 -4.96 -5.36
N TYR A 109 1.61 -4.74 -4.30
CA TYR A 109 2.71 -5.65 -3.97
C TYR A 109 2.13 -7.03 -3.65
N ARG A 110 2.82 -8.09 -4.08
CA ARG A 110 2.35 -9.47 -3.98
C ARG A 110 3.39 -10.33 -3.27
N PHE A 111 2.92 -11.30 -2.50
CA PHE A 111 3.75 -12.38 -1.98
C PHE A 111 2.92 -13.65 -1.87
N VAL A 112 3.60 -14.78 -1.73
CA VAL A 112 3.01 -16.10 -1.50
C VAL A 112 3.64 -16.64 -0.23
N THR A 113 2.81 -17.14 0.67
CA THR A 113 3.27 -17.85 1.87
C THR A 113 3.77 -19.25 1.49
N PRO A 114 4.81 -19.78 2.16
CA PRO A 114 5.28 -21.15 1.96
C PRO A 114 4.20 -22.22 2.20
#